data_AF-A0A087UDU5-F1
#
_entry.id   AF-A0A087UDU5-F1
#
_cell.length_a   1.000
_cell.length_b   1.000
_cell.length_c   1.000
_cell.angle_alpha   90.00
_cell.angle_beta   90.00
_cell.angle_gamma   90.00
#
_symmetry.space_group_name_H-M   'P 1'
#
loop_
_entity.id
_entity.type
_entity.pdbx_description
1 polymer ?
#
loop_
_entity_poly.entity_id
_entity_poly.type
_entity_poly.pdbx_seq_one_letter_code
_entity_poly.pdbx_strand_id
1 'polypeptide(L)' 'MDHNSSNAWKRAVVIPIAKPGKTPKNLSNYNPIAFTSCICKLFEKMVNCRLVYYLEKCDIISPYQ' A
#
# COMPACT_ATOMS: atom_id res chain seq x y z
N MET A 1 9.89 17.15 -23.71
CA MET A 1 10.03 17.20 -22.23
C MET A 1 8.62 17.32 -21.71
N ASP A 2 7.99 16.18 -21.51
CA ASP A 2 6.53 16.13 -21.56
C ASP A 2 6.01 16.30 -20.14
N HIS A 3 5.59 17.53 -19.85
CA HIS A 3 5.03 17.95 -18.57
C HIS A 3 3.60 17.38 -18.40
N ASN A 4 3.45 16.07 -18.36
CA ASN A 4 2.19 15.41 -18.01
C ASN A 4 2.25 14.83 -16.58
N SER A 5 2.47 15.72 -15.62
CA SER A 5 2.60 15.40 -14.19
C SER A 5 1.30 14.82 -13.59
N SER A 6 0.16 14.97 -14.28
CA SER A 6 -1.16 14.50 -13.85
C SER A 6 -1.47 13.03 -14.16
N ASN A 7 -0.53 12.23 -14.66
CA ASN A 7 -0.74 10.79 -14.83
C ASN A 7 0.16 9.92 -13.93
N ALA A 8 1.13 10.52 -13.24
CA ALA A 8 2.05 9.78 -12.37
C ALA A 8 1.37 9.26 -11.09
N TRP A 9 0.46 10.06 -10.49
CA TRP A 9 -0.32 9.66 -9.31
C TRP A 9 -1.33 8.53 -9.57
N LYS A 10 -1.69 8.27 -10.83
CA LYS A 10 -2.62 7.18 -11.21
C LYS A 10 -1.92 5.86 -11.50
N ARG A 11 -0.58 5.83 -11.49
CA ARG A 11 0.22 4.64 -11.82
C ARG A 11 0.96 4.14 -10.59
N ALA A 12 1.07 2.82 -10.49
CA ALA A 12 1.89 2.14 -9.51
C ALA A 12 2.67 1.01 -10.19
N VAL A 13 3.91 0.79 -9.78
CA VAL A 13 4.70 -0.35 -10.24
C VAL A 13 4.54 -1.47 -9.22
N VAL A 14 4.01 -2.62 -9.66
CA VAL A 14 3.85 -3.78 -8.77
C VAL A 14 5.10 -4.65 -8.86
N ILE A 15 5.77 -4.84 -7.73
CA ILE A 15 6.96 -5.69 -7.59
C ILE A 15 6.58 -6.92 -6.77
N PRO A 16 6.60 -8.13 -7.35
CA PRO A 16 6.35 -9.36 -6.61
C PRO A 16 7.59 -9.76 -5.80
N ILE A 17 7.45 -9.93 -4.49
CA ILE A 17 8.53 -10.42 -3.59
C ILE A 17 8.22 -11.85 -3.14
N ALA A 18 9.15 -12.78 -3.36
CA ALA A 18 8.97 -14.18 -2.98
C ALA A 18 8.84 -14.34 -1.45
N LYS A 19 7.88 -15.14 -1.00
CA LYS A 19 7.76 -15.54 0.40
C LYS A 19 8.94 -16.46 0.76
N PRO A 20 9.58 -16.26 1.92
CA PRO A 20 10.67 -17.12 2.36
C PRO A 20 10.20 -18.58 2.50
N GLY A 21 11.04 -19.52 2.10
CA GLY A 21 10.79 -20.96 2.23
C GLY A 21 9.75 -21.56 1.27
N LYS A 22 9.28 -20.82 0.27
CA LYS A 22 8.29 -21.32 -0.71
C LYS A 22 8.87 -21.43 -2.12
N THR A 23 8.36 -22.38 -2.90
CA THR A 23 8.85 -22.64 -4.26
C THR A 23 8.52 -21.46 -5.20
N PRO A 24 9.50 -20.91 -5.95
CA PRO A 24 9.28 -19.76 -6.83
C PRO A 24 8.46 -20.06 -8.10
N LYS A 25 8.07 -21.32 -8.35
CA LYS A 25 7.26 -21.72 -9.50
C LYS A 25 5.79 -21.26 -9.43
N ASN A 26 5.27 -20.99 -8.23
CA ASN A 26 3.87 -20.60 -8.05
C ASN A 26 3.75 -19.11 -7.77
N LEU A 27 2.96 -18.38 -8.57
CA LEU A 27 2.71 -16.94 -8.38
C LEU A 27 2.06 -16.61 -7.02
N SER A 28 1.29 -17.54 -6.45
CA SER A 28 0.70 -17.42 -5.11
C SER A 28 1.74 -17.33 -3.97
N ASN A 29 2.99 -17.70 -4.27
CA ASN A 29 4.11 -17.62 -3.33
C ASN A 29 4.78 -16.24 -3.30
N TYR A 30 4.31 -15.26 -4.07
CA TYR A 30 4.79 -13.88 -4.02
C TYR A 30 3.83 -12.98 -3.25
N ASN A 31 4.39 -11.98 -2.58
CA ASN A 31 3.66 -10.84 -2.03
C ASN A 31 3.81 -9.67 -3.02
N PRO A 32 2.73 -9.16 -3.62
CA PRO A 32 2.82 -7.98 -4.46
C PRO A 32 3.00 -6.73 -3.60
N ILE A 33 4.01 -5.92 -3.91
CA ILE A 33 4.19 -4.59 -3.32
C ILE A 33 3.97 -3.54 -4.40
N ALA A 34 3.04 -2.63 -4.17
CA ALA A 34 2.77 -1.51 -5.07
C ALA A 34 3.70 -0.33 -4.72
N PHE A 35 4.58 0.04 -5.65
CA PHE A 35 5.39 1.25 -5.56
C PHE A 35 4.60 2.41 -6.16
N THR A 36 3.94 3.17 -5.28
CA THR A 36 3.14 4.35 -5.63
C THR A 36 3.99 5.63 -5.58
N SER A 37 3.48 6.71 -6.17
CA SER A 37 4.10 8.03 -6.08
C SER A 37 4.14 8.56 -4.64
N CYS A 38 5.08 9.45 -4.31
CA CYS A 38 5.19 10.04 -2.97
C CYS A 38 3.90 10.75 -2.52
N ILE A 39 3.17 11.36 -3.46
CA ILE A 39 1.89 12.03 -3.19
C ILE A 39 0.83 11.01 -2.75
N CYS A 40 0.75 9.86 -3.43
CA CYS A 40 -0.16 8.77 -3.04
C CYS A 40 0.19 8.23 -1.65
N LYS A 41 1.48 7.98 -1.36
CA LYS A 41 1.92 7.51 -0.03
C LYS A 41 1.56 8.50 1.08
N LEU A 42 1.72 9.80 0.83
CA LEU A 42 1.33 10.83 1.78
C LEU A 42 -0.19 10.84 2.00
N PHE A 43 -0.97 10.78 0.93
CA PHE A 43 -2.43 10.75 1.01
C PHE A 43 -2.92 9.52 1.77
N GLU A 44 -2.41 8.33 1.44
CA GLU A 44 -2.69 7.08 2.15
C GLU A 44 -2.38 7.22 3.65
N LYS A 45 -1.25 7.84 4.02
CA LYS A 45 -0.89 8.09 5.40
C LYS A 45 -1.89 9.02 6.10
N MET A 46 -2.30 10.12 5.47
CA MET A 46 -3.28 11.06 6.05
C MET A 46 -4.63 10.38 6.29
N VAL A 47 -5.11 9.61 5.31
CA VAL A 47 -6.38 8.86 5.42
C VAL A 47 -6.26 7.80 6.51
N ASN A 48 -5.17 7.02 6.54
CA ASN A 48 -4.96 5.99 7.54
C ASN A 48 -4.91 6.58 8.96
N CYS A 49 -4.20 7.69 9.17
CA CYS A 49 -4.16 8.36 10.48
C CYS A 49 -5.57 8.77 10.96
N ARG A 50 -6.38 9.36 10.08
CA ARG A 50 -7.74 9.77 10.44
C ARG A 50 -8.66 8.58 10.69
N LEU A 51 -8.52 7.53 9.89
CA LEU A 51 -9.31 6.32 10.01
C LEU A 51 -9.00 5.59 11.32
N VAL A 52 -7.72 5.37 11.62
CA VAL A 52 -7.29 4.74 12.88
C VAL A 52 -7.78 5.53 14.08
N TYR A 53 -7.59 6.86 14.09
CA TYR A 53 -8.10 7.71 15.17
C TYR A 53 -9.61 7.54 15.40
N TYR A 54 -10.40 7.52 14.32
CA TYR A 54 -11.84 7.34 14.42
C TYR A 54 -12.21 5.95 14.97
N LEU A 55 -11.56 4.91 14.46
CA LEU A 55 -11.83 3.53 14.85
C LEU A 55 -11.44 3.26 16.32
N GLU A 56 -10.33 3.83 16.79
CA GLU A 56 -9.93 3.80 18.20
C GLU A 56 -10.93 4.55 19.08
N LYS A 57 -11.35 5.76 18.67
CA LYS A 57 -12.34 6.56 19.42
C LYS A 57 -13.70 5.89 19.55
N CYS A 58 -14.03 4.96 18.65
CA CYS A 58 -15.28 4.22 18.65
C CYS A 58 -15.14 2.79 19.19
N ASP A 59 -13.98 2.39 19.72
CA ASP A 59 -13.68 1.02 20.19
C ASP A 59 -14.01 -0.07 19.14
N ILE A 60 -13.82 0.25 17.85
CA ILE A 60 -14.12 -0.68 16.75
C ILE A 60 -12.96 -1.65 16.53
N ILE A 61 -11.73 -1.24 16.83
CA ILE A 61 -10.53 -2.08 16.67
C ILE A 61 -10.22 -2.78 17.99
N SER A 62 -9.98 -4.09 17.93
CA SER A 62 -9.47 -4.85 19.08
C SER A 62 -8.04 -4.39 19.43
N PRO A 63 -7.67 -4.29 20.72
CA PRO A 63 -6.34 -3.86 21.14
C PRO A 63 -5.20 -4.85 20.79
N TYR A 64 -5.50 -5.97 20.14
CA TYR A 64 -4.54 -7.05 19.81
C TYR A 64 -4.26 -7.14 18.31
N GLN A 65 -3.66 -6.10 17.71
CA GLN A 65 -3.27 -6.09 16.30
C GLN A 65 -1.78 -6.33 16.09
#